data_AF-A0A9D1C030-F1
#
_entry.id   AF-A0A9D1C030-F1
#
_cell.length_a   1.000
_cell.length_b   1.000
_cell.length_c   1.000
_cell.angle_alpha   90.00
_cell.angle_beta   90.00
_cell.angle_gamma   90.00
#
_symmetry.space_group_name_H-M   'P 1'
#
loop_
_entity.id
_entity.type
_entity.pdbx_description
1 polymer ?
#
loop_
_entity_poly.entity_id
_entity_poly.type
_entity_poly.pdbx_seq_one_letter_code
_entity_poly.pdbx_strand_id
1 'polypeptide(L)'
;MAWIQINTIVEEKLAEPLSDAFMEANAASVTFEDAKDQPIFEPELGTTPIWSNTKVIGLFDAEVDSQAIIEMLTQMVPQVPASNYKV
;
A
#
# COMPACT_ATOMS: atom_id res chain seq x y z
N MET A 1 -6.97 21.10 6.84
CA MET A 1 -7.31 19.76 6.32
C MET A 1 -6.36 18.80 7.00
N ALA A 2 -6.89 17.84 7.74
CA ALA A 2 -6.09 16.79 8.38
C ALA A 2 -6.09 15.58 7.44
N TRP A 3 -5.02 14.79 7.44
CA TRP A 3 -4.90 13.59 6.64
C TRP A 3 -4.61 12.40 7.54
N ILE A 4 -5.04 11.22 7.11
CA ILE A 4 -4.72 9.93 7.74
C ILE A 4 -3.88 9.10 6.78
N GLN A 5 -3.02 8.23 7.33
CA GLN A 5 -2.09 7.43 6.54
C GLN A 5 -2.33 5.95 6.79
N ILE A 6 -2.99 5.30 5.85
CA ILE A 6 -3.21 3.86 5.93
C ILE A 6 -2.04 3.16 5.27
N ASN A 7 -1.26 2.41 6.04
CA ASN A 7 -0.10 1.68 5.55
C ASN A 7 -0.17 0.20 5.87
N THR A 8 0.45 -0.61 5.00
CA THR A 8 0.61 -2.05 5.21
C THR A 8 1.87 -2.54 4.50
N ILE A 9 2.41 -3.65 4.96
CA ILE A 9 3.58 -4.29 4.37
C ILE A 9 3.10 -5.49 3.58
N VAL A 10 3.43 -5.52 2.30
CA VAL A 10 3.03 -6.59 1.39
C VAL A 10 4.21 -7.07 0.55
N GLU A 11 4.04 -8.22 -0.08
CA GLU A 11 4.99 -8.71 -1.07
C GLU A 11 4.94 -7.86 -2.34
N GLU A 12 6.05 -7.83 -3.08
CA GLU A 12 6.20 -7.11 -4.35
C GLU A 12 4.99 -7.29 -5.30
N LYS A 13 4.53 -8.54 -5.45
CA LYS A 13 3.41 -8.93 -6.32
C LYS A 13 2.06 -8.34 -5.92
N LEU A 14 1.93 -7.93 -4.67
CA LEU A 14 0.72 -7.35 -4.09
C LEU A 14 0.81 -5.82 -3.98
N ALA A 15 2.00 -5.24 -4.10
CA ALA A 15 2.19 -3.80 -3.96
C ALA A 15 1.42 -2.99 -5.02
N GLU A 16 1.52 -3.40 -6.29
CA GLU A 16 0.81 -2.76 -7.40
C GLU A 16 -0.73 -2.94 -7.30
N PRO A 17 -1.28 -4.17 -7.15
CA PRO A 17 -2.73 -4.34 -6.92
C PRO A 17 -3.27 -3.58 -5.72
N LEU A 18 -2.48 -3.48 -4.65
CA LEU A 18 -2.86 -2.74 -3.46
C LEU A 18 -2.85 -1.23 -3.69
N SER A 19 -1.91 -0.72 -4.48
CA SER A 19 -1.89 0.68 -4.88
C SER A 19 -3.11 1.05 -5.71
N ASP A 20 -3.48 0.21 -6.68
CA ASP A 20 -4.71 0.41 -7.44
C ASP A 20 -5.94 0.41 -6.51
N ALA A 21 -5.98 -0.52 -5.56
CA ALA A 21 -7.05 -0.57 -4.56
C ALA A 21 -7.09 0.70 -3.68
N PHE A 22 -5.94 1.25 -3.29
CA PHE A 22 -5.88 2.53 -2.57
C PHE A 22 -6.40 3.70 -3.43
N MET A 23 -6.05 3.74 -4.71
CA MET A 23 -6.54 4.77 -5.65
C MET A 23 -8.06 4.68 -5.86
N GLU A 24 -8.60 3.48 -6.06
CA GLU A 24 -10.04 3.23 -6.15
C GLU A 24 -10.76 3.59 -4.83
N ALA A 25 -10.07 3.50 -3.70
CA ALA A 25 -10.56 3.93 -2.40
C ALA A 25 -10.56 5.46 -2.18
N ASN A 26 -10.23 6.26 -3.19
CA ASN A 26 -10.05 7.71 -3.10
C ASN A 26 -8.87 8.13 -2.22
N ALA A 27 -7.77 7.37 -2.25
CA ALA A 27 -6.52 7.87 -1.72
C ALA A 27 -6.09 9.12 -2.50
N ALA A 28 -5.68 10.16 -1.78
CA ALA A 28 -5.10 11.37 -2.35
C ALA A 28 -3.73 11.09 -3.00
N SER A 29 -2.98 10.14 -2.43
CA SER A 29 -1.74 9.62 -3.00
C SER A 29 -1.42 8.24 -2.44
N VAL A 30 -0.62 7.47 -3.19
CA VAL A 30 -0.06 6.20 -2.76
C VAL A 30 1.46 6.28 -2.82
N THR A 31 2.13 5.87 -1.75
CA THR A 31 3.59 5.87 -1.62
C THR A 31 4.09 4.45 -1.36
N PHE A 32 5.18 4.07 -2.02
CA PHE A 32 5.90 2.83 -1.77
C PHE A 32 7.18 3.13 -0.98
N GLU A 33 7.34 2.49 0.16
CA GLU A 33 8.54 2.53 1.01
C GLU A 33 9.14 1.13 1.16
N ASP A 34 10.44 1.06 1.42
CA ASP A 34 11.07 -0.18 1.86
C ASP A 34 10.60 -0.55 3.27
N ALA A 35 10.17 -1.80 3.47
CA ALA A 35 9.76 -2.29 4.77
C ALA A 35 10.88 -2.94 5.59
N LYS A 36 12.03 -3.28 4.99
CA LYS A 36 13.06 -4.13 5.61
C LYS A 36 14.50 -3.63 5.49
N ASP A 37 14.74 -2.40 5.03
CA ASP A 37 16.10 -1.89 4.74
C ASP A 37 16.88 -2.87 3.86
N GLN A 38 16.21 -3.45 2.86
CA GLN A 38 16.85 -4.37 1.93
C GLN A 38 17.53 -3.58 0.82
N PRO A 39 18.87 -3.70 0.66
CA PRO A 39 19.53 -3.11 -0.49
C PRO A 39 19.00 -3.78 -1.76
N ILE A 40 18.27 -3.01 -2.57
CA ILE A 40 17.94 -3.38 -3.95
C ILE A 40 19.22 -3.24 -4.78
N PHE A 41 19.73 -4.37 -5.27
CA PHE A 41 20.81 -4.37 -6.25
C PHE A 41 20.25 -3.93 -7.60
N GLU A 42 21.05 -3.19 -8.38
CA GLU A 42 20.67 -2.79 -9.73
C GLU A 42 20.26 -4.03 -10.54
N PRO A 43 19.03 -4.04 -11.05
CA PRO A 43 18.52 -5.16 -11.81
C PRO A 43 18.95 -5.04 -13.27
N GLU A 44 18.75 -6.10 -14.04
CA GLU A 44 19.07 -6.07 -15.47
C GLU A 44 18.26 -4.98 -16.20
N LEU A 45 18.91 -4.34 -17.19
CA LEU A 45 18.33 -3.28 -18.03
C LEU A 45 16.94 -3.70 -18.54
N GLY A 46 15.91 -2.94 -18.14
CA GLY A 46 14.52 -3.17 -18.56
C GLY A 46 13.61 -3.75 -17.48
N THR A 47 14.11 -3.96 -16.27
CA THR A 47 13.28 -4.34 -15.11
C THR A 47 13.30 -3.26 -14.04
N THR A 48 12.14 -2.99 -13.44
CA THR A 48 11.97 -2.13 -12.26
C THR A 48 11.48 -2.99 -11.09
N PRO A 49 12.34 -3.86 -10.51
CA PRO A 49 11.99 -4.62 -9.33
C PRO A 49 11.78 -3.65 -8.18
N ILE A 50 10.73 -3.94 -7.44
CA ILE A 50 10.41 -3.28 -6.18
C ILE A 50 10.93 -4.16 -5.03
N TRP A 51 11.01 -3.61 -3.81
CA TRP A 51 11.44 -4.39 -2.65
C TRP A 51 10.54 -5.62 -2.46
N SER A 52 11.14 -6.78 -2.17
CA SER A 52 10.39 -8.02 -1.95
C SER A 52 9.33 -7.85 -0.86
N ASN A 53 9.61 -7.01 0.15
CA ASN A 53 8.64 -6.52 1.11
C ASN A 53 8.51 -5.01 0.97
N THR A 54 7.46 -4.57 0.28
CA THR A 54 7.17 -3.14 0.07
C THR A 54 6.11 -2.69 1.06
N LYS A 55 6.37 -1.58 1.74
CA LYS A 55 5.38 -0.88 2.56
C LYS A 55 4.60 0.07 1.66
N VAL A 56 3.32 -0.19 1.50
CA VAL A 56 2.40 0.66 0.72
C VAL A 56 1.66 1.58 1.67
N ILE A 57 1.63 2.88 1.37
CA ILE A 57 1.02 3.91 2.19
C ILE A 57 0.02 4.68 1.33
N GLY A 58 -1.26 4.57 1.65
CA GLY A 58 -2.31 5.43 1.11
C GLY A 58 -2.56 6.63 2.01
N LEU A 59 -2.49 7.83 1.44
CA LEU A 59 -2.86 9.07 2.12
C LEU A 59 -4.34 9.35 1.85
N PHE A 60 -5.12 9.56 2.91
CA PHE A 60 -6.54 9.87 2.81
C PHE A 60 -6.89 11.13 3.60
N ASP A 61 -8.06 11.72 3.31
CA ASP A 61 -8.60 12.81 4.12
C ASP A 61 -8.99 12.31 5.52
N ALA A 62 -8.74 13.07 6.58
CA ALA A 62 -9.10 12.66 7.94
C ALA A 62 -10.61 12.57 8.17
N GLU A 63 -11.42 13.06 7.25
CA GLU A 63 -12.88 12.87 7.26
C GLU A 63 -13.31 11.48 6.77
N VAL A 64 -12.43 10.68 6.16
CA VAL A 64 -12.80 9.34 5.68
C VAL A 64 -12.79 8.30 6.80
N ASP A 65 -13.73 7.36 6.73
CA ASP A 65 -13.78 6.22 7.64
C ASP A 65 -12.71 5.19 7.25
N SER A 66 -11.59 5.22 7.96
CA SER A 66 -10.49 4.27 7.79
C SER A 66 -10.93 2.80 7.85
N GLN A 67 -11.95 2.47 8.64
CA GLN A 67 -12.42 1.10 8.79
C GLN A 67 -13.18 0.64 7.55
N ALA A 68 -14.04 1.50 7.00
CA ALA A 68 -14.70 1.27 5.71
C ALA A 68 -13.69 1.13 4.56
N ILE A 69 -12.62 1.95 4.56
CA ILE A 69 -11.54 1.85 3.58
C ILE A 69 -10.81 0.51 3.71
N ILE A 70 -10.44 0.10 4.93
CA ILE A 70 -9.77 -1.19 5.18
C ILE A 70 -10.64 -2.37 4.74
N GLU A 71 -11.95 -2.33 5.00
CA GLU A 71 -12.88 -3.36 4.52
C GLU A 71 -12.91 -3.43 3.00
N MET A 72 -12.99 -2.27 2.33
CA MET A 72 -12.99 -2.21 0.87
C MET A 72 -11.67 -2.71 0.27
N LEU A 73 -10.53 -2.33 0.86
CA LEU A 73 -9.20 -2.83 0.47
C LEU A 73 -9.10 -4.35 0.65
N THR A 74 -9.65 -4.89 1.73
CA THR A 74 -9.66 -6.34 1.99
C THR A 74 -10.54 -7.09 0.97
N GLN A 75 -11.62 -6.47 0.48
CA GLN A 75 -12.45 -7.06 -0.59
C GLN A 75 -11.72 -7.06 -1.95
N MET A 76 -11.02 -5.96 -2.28
CA MET A 76 -10.26 -5.85 -3.53
C MET A 76 -9.00 -6.71 -3.53
N VAL A 77 -8.31 -6.78 -2.39
CA VAL A 77 -7.06 -7.54 -2.21
C VAL A 77 -7.22 -8.50 -1.03
N PRO A 78 -7.96 -9.63 -1.21
CA PRO A 78 -8.22 -10.59 -0.14
C PRO A 78 -6.95 -11.31 0.38
N GLN A 79 -5.83 -11.12 -0.31
CA GLN A 79 -4.52 -11.63 0.10
C GLN A 79 -3.93 -10.82 1.28
N VAL A 80 -4.40 -9.60 1.51
CA VAL A 80 -3.97 -8.73 2.61
C VAL A 80 -5.09 -8.66 3.64
N PRO A 81 -4.91 -9.25 4.84
CA PRO A 81 -5.96 -9.22 5.85
C PRO A 81 -6.10 -7.83 6.46
N ALA A 82 -7.33 -7.46 6.85
CA ALA A 82 -7.65 -6.20 7.52
C ALA A 82 -6.75 -5.88 8.73
N SER A 83 -6.27 -6.91 9.44
CA SER A 83 -5.38 -6.79 10.59
C SER A 83 -3.97 -6.29 10.27
N ASN A 84 -3.56 -6.31 9.01
CA ASN A 84 -2.23 -5.84 8.59
C ASN A 84 -2.19 -4.35 8.28
N TYR A 85 -3.35 -3.72 8.08
CA TYR A 85 -3.44 -2.28 7.85
C TYR A 85 -3.25 -1.52 9.16
N LYS A 86 -2.49 -0.43 9.07
CA LYS A 86 -2.23 0.52 10.16
C LYS A 86 -2.63 1.92 9.72
N VAL A 87 -3.40 2.63 10.52
CA VAL A 87 -3.86 4.02 10.29
C VAL A 87 -3.01 4.99 11.09
#